data_AF-A0A9D5G7R9-F1
#
_entry.id   AF-A0A9D5G7R9-F1
#
_cell.length_a   1.000
_cell.length_b   1.000
_cell.length_c   1.000
_cell.angle_alpha   90.00
_cell.angle_beta   90.00
_cell.angle_gamma   90.00
#
_symmetry.space_group_name_H-M   'P 1'
#
loop_
_entity.id
_entity.type
_entity.pdbx_description
1 polymer ?
#
loop_
_entity_poly.entity_id
_entity_poly.type
_entity_poly.pdbx_seq_one_letter_code
_entity_poly.pdbx_strand_id
1 'polypeptide(L)'
;MASKMQFAALRERPLRARWVTAIALFAVAGARGPAALASESSDWQHFASKMAATRAQLVDHFREIDARSGMAAILQVRLDAESGEFGAAARPQWLSAALYLEYAQAVADLDGRLIAQLAGGRTQPLHAIRGMDDIAFRSVADGKLQPAGVFVPPSYDPRTPAPLVIFLHGYTQTEADEIASPWIRQAAASTGSIVIAPYARGDSHYAQPAPREIYQLVELAQRELNIDKKRVYLAGHSMGGFGVFDVGRVHPEMWSALLCASGALTEANREASLQAFHDKPVYVVQGSDDSTVPAEYARRTVEALRSARIHTAYYEEPGGRHAIGTIRNAFVKAWTDMLKGVMSS
;
A
#
# COMPACT_ATOMS: atom_id res chain seq x y z
N MET A 1 24.69 -25.27 -32.33
CA MET A 1 25.49 -24.19 -31.71
C MET A 1 24.60 -23.46 -30.73
N ALA A 2 24.68 -23.85 -29.45
CA ALA A 2 23.87 -23.33 -28.37
C ALA A 2 24.61 -22.16 -27.70
N SER A 3 24.00 -20.98 -27.69
CA SER A 3 24.50 -19.82 -26.93
C SER A 3 24.03 -19.94 -25.49
N LYS A 4 24.98 -20.10 -24.58
CA LYS A 4 24.78 -20.18 -23.13
C LYS A 4 24.58 -18.76 -22.58
N MET A 5 23.38 -18.43 -22.11
CA MET A 5 23.21 -17.36 -21.10
C MET A 5 23.45 -17.98 -19.72
N GLN A 6 24.51 -17.52 -19.04
CA GLN A 6 24.84 -17.92 -17.69
C GLN A 6 23.82 -17.34 -16.70
N PHE A 7 22.94 -18.18 -16.19
CA PHE A 7 22.30 -17.97 -14.89
C PHE A 7 23.35 -18.25 -13.81
N ALA A 8 23.87 -17.20 -13.19
CA ALA A 8 24.65 -17.34 -11.97
C ALA A 8 23.69 -17.67 -10.82
N ALA A 9 23.79 -18.90 -10.32
CA ALA A 9 23.14 -19.34 -9.09
C ALA A 9 23.54 -18.42 -7.91
N LEU A 10 22.57 -17.72 -7.35
CA LEU A 10 22.72 -16.99 -6.09
C LEU A 10 22.84 -18.01 -4.95
N ARG A 11 24.09 -18.37 -4.64
CA ARG A 11 24.45 -19.06 -3.40
C ARG A 11 24.27 -18.10 -2.22
N GLU A 12 23.60 -18.60 -1.18
CA GLU A 12 23.45 -17.93 0.11
C GLU A 12 24.77 -17.38 0.66
N ARG A 13 24.79 -16.09 0.99
CA ARG A 13 25.79 -15.43 1.83
C ARG A 13 25.08 -14.40 2.74
N PRO A 14 25.57 -14.20 3.98
CA PRO A 14 24.78 -13.67 5.08
C PRO A 14 24.47 -12.18 4.94
N LEU A 15 23.25 -11.84 5.39
CA LEU A 15 22.66 -10.50 5.49
C LEU A 15 23.62 -9.50 6.14
N ARG A 16 24.17 -8.57 5.33
CA ARG A 16 24.70 -7.29 5.80
C ARG A 16 24.32 -6.19 4.81
N ALA A 17 23.37 -5.37 5.27
CA ALA A 17 23.13 -3.96 4.96
C ALA A 17 23.52 -3.46 3.57
N ARG A 18 22.51 -3.29 2.73
CA ARG A 18 22.35 -2.21 1.75
C ARG A 18 20.90 -2.20 1.27
N TRP A 19 20.45 -1.05 0.75
CA TRP A 19 19.10 -0.69 0.28
C TRP A 19 18.22 0.07 1.29
N VAL A 20 18.64 1.30 1.58
CA VAL A 20 17.74 2.43 1.92
C VAL A 20 17.98 3.49 0.86
N THR A 21 17.15 3.53 -0.19
CA THR A 21 16.98 4.71 -1.06
C THR A 21 15.65 4.60 -1.82
N ALA A 22 14.61 5.19 -1.25
CA ALA A 22 13.48 5.74 -2.01
C ALA A 22 12.96 7.07 -1.43
N ILE A 23 13.42 7.48 -0.24
CA ILE A 23 13.34 8.85 0.25
C ILE A 23 14.74 9.21 0.82
N ALA A 24 15.15 10.47 0.67
CA ALA A 24 16.47 11.05 0.97
C ALA A 24 17.58 10.86 -0.09
N LEU A 25 17.69 11.83 -1.00
CA LEU A 25 18.96 12.25 -1.59
C LEU A 25 19.33 13.63 -1.02
N PHE A 26 20.54 13.67 -0.44
CA PHE A 26 21.24 14.74 0.30
C PHE A 26 20.99 14.87 1.81
N ALA A 27 21.66 13.99 2.56
CA ALA A 27 22.34 14.44 3.79
C ALA A 27 23.79 14.82 3.41
N VAL A 28 24.13 16.11 3.49
CA VAL A 28 25.52 16.53 3.73
C VAL A 28 25.56 17.08 5.14
N ALA A 29 26.43 16.47 5.96
CA ALA A 29 26.72 16.91 7.30
C ALA A 29 27.27 18.35 7.30
N GLY A 30 26.60 19.23 8.03
CA GLY A 30 27.09 20.53 8.45
C GLY A 30 26.45 20.82 9.80
N ALA A 31 27.28 21.15 10.80
CA ALA A 31 26.86 21.42 12.16
C ALA A 31 25.64 22.37 12.20
N ARG A 32 24.54 21.93 12.80
CA ARG A 32 23.33 22.75 12.97
C ARG A 32 23.61 23.83 14.01
N GLY A 33 23.70 25.08 13.57
CA GLY A 33 23.71 26.23 14.48
C GLY A 33 22.34 26.45 15.14
N PRO A 34 22.26 27.25 16.23
CA PRO A 34 21.05 27.40 17.06
C PRO A 34 19.83 28.00 16.36
N ALA A 35 19.95 28.43 15.10
CA ALA A 35 18.93 29.17 14.36
C ALA A 35 17.96 28.29 13.55
N ALA A 36 18.19 26.98 13.44
CA ALA A 36 17.30 26.07 12.69
C ALA A 36 16.08 25.55 13.49
N LEU A 37 15.94 25.99 14.75
CA LEU A 37 14.87 25.57 15.67
C LEU A 37 13.73 26.60 15.81
N ALA A 38 13.71 27.65 14.98
CA ALA A 38 12.74 28.73 15.10
C ALA A 38 11.65 28.65 14.00
N SER A 39 10.46 28.23 14.44
CA SER A 39 9.15 28.23 13.76
C SER A 39 8.84 27.08 12.80
N GLU A 40 8.84 25.86 13.33
CA GLU A 40 7.82 24.90 12.92
C GLU A 40 6.45 25.46 13.36
N SER A 41 5.46 25.53 12.44
CA SER A 41 4.10 25.96 12.78
C SER A 41 3.57 25.14 13.97
N SER A 42 2.59 25.67 14.70
CA SER A 42 1.92 24.95 15.82
C SER A 42 1.50 23.53 15.44
N ASP A 43 1.20 23.30 14.16
CA ASP A 43 0.77 22.00 13.65
C ASP A 43 1.89 20.96 13.61
N TRP A 44 3.12 21.35 13.27
CA TRP A 44 4.29 20.47 13.28
C TRP A 44 4.73 20.15 14.72
N GLN A 45 4.58 21.11 15.64
CA GLN A 45 4.77 20.85 17.08
C GLN A 45 3.72 19.87 17.63
N HIS A 46 2.47 20.01 17.19
CA HIS A 46 1.40 19.06 17.54
C HIS A 46 1.70 17.66 16.99
N PHE A 47 2.11 17.56 15.74
CA PHE A 47 2.54 16.31 15.11
C PHE A 47 3.69 15.66 15.90
N ALA A 48 4.76 16.39 16.18
CA ALA A 48 5.91 15.87 16.93
C ALA A 48 5.52 15.39 18.34
N SER A 49 4.64 16.14 19.03
CA SER A 49 4.13 15.75 20.35
C SER A 49 3.32 14.46 20.29
N LYS A 50 2.50 14.28 19.25
CA LYS A 50 1.71 13.07 19.02
C LYS A 50 2.61 11.85 18.73
N MET A 51 3.63 12.03 17.90
CA MET A 51 4.62 10.98 17.62
C MET A 51 5.37 10.56 18.89
N ALA A 52 5.81 11.54 19.70
CA ALA A 52 6.48 11.26 20.97
C ALA A 52 5.58 10.49 21.95
N ALA A 53 4.31 10.86 22.07
CA ALA A 53 3.35 10.15 22.92
C ALA A 53 3.09 8.71 22.42
N THR A 54 2.92 8.53 21.12
CA THR A 54 2.72 7.22 20.48
C THR A 54 3.93 6.31 20.71
N ARG A 55 5.14 6.86 20.56
CA ARG A 55 6.39 6.16 20.85
C ARG A 55 6.51 5.78 22.31
N ALA A 56 6.15 6.66 23.25
CA ALA A 56 6.14 6.34 24.67
C ALA A 56 5.20 5.17 24.97
N GLN A 57 3.99 5.18 24.40
CA GLN A 57 3.03 4.08 24.55
C GLN A 57 3.55 2.75 23.99
N LEU A 58 4.22 2.76 22.82
CA LEU A 58 4.87 1.57 22.28
C LEU A 58 5.95 1.03 23.22
N VAL A 59 6.79 1.90 23.79
CA VAL A 59 7.87 1.51 24.71
C VAL A 59 7.29 0.94 26.01
N ASP A 60 6.28 1.59 26.58
CA ASP A 60 5.63 1.17 27.83
C ASP A 60 4.96 -0.21 27.70
N HIS A 61 4.50 -0.56 26.50
CA HIS A 61 3.82 -1.82 26.19
C HIS A 61 4.60 -2.73 25.23
N PHE A 62 5.92 -2.54 25.13
CA PHE A 62 6.73 -3.18 24.10
C PHE A 62 6.61 -4.71 24.13
N ARG A 63 6.64 -5.30 25.33
CA ARG A 63 6.57 -6.75 25.51
C ARG A 63 5.18 -7.30 25.17
N GLU A 64 4.11 -6.62 25.56
CA GLU A 64 2.74 -7.03 25.26
C GLU A 64 2.47 -6.95 23.75
N ILE A 65 2.92 -5.87 23.11
CA ILE A 65 2.82 -5.68 21.66
C ILE A 65 3.58 -6.79 20.96
N ASP A 66 4.85 -7.04 21.32
CA ASP A 66 5.66 -8.08 20.68
C ASP A 66 5.09 -9.48 20.87
N ALA A 67 4.60 -9.79 22.08
CA ALA A 67 3.95 -11.07 22.35
C ALA A 67 2.70 -11.29 21.47
N ARG A 68 1.95 -10.23 21.15
CA ARG A 68 0.71 -10.31 20.37
C ARG A 68 0.93 -10.26 18.86
N SER A 69 1.88 -9.45 18.37
CA SER A 69 2.08 -9.20 16.93
C SER A 69 3.44 -9.62 16.41
N GLY A 70 4.48 -9.65 17.25
CA GLY A 70 5.87 -9.75 16.83
C GLY A 70 6.40 -8.50 16.13
N MET A 71 5.72 -7.35 16.30
CA MET A 71 6.00 -6.13 15.55
C MET A 71 6.57 -4.99 16.38
N ALA A 72 6.83 -5.16 17.68
CA ALA A 72 7.21 -4.03 18.53
C ALA A 72 8.48 -3.33 18.02
N ALA A 73 9.49 -4.10 17.61
CA ALA A 73 10.71 -3.55 17.02
C ALA A 73 10.49 -2.90 15.65
N ILE A 74 9.61 -3.48 14.82
CA ILE A 74 9.28 -2.94 13.49
C ILE A 74 8.56 -1.59 13.65
N LEU A 75 7.56 -1.52 14.54
CA LEU A 75 6.83 -0.30 14.85
C LEU A 75 7.74 0.77 15.46
N GLN A 76 8.73 0.37 16.27
CA GLN A 76 9.71 1.31 16.82
C GLN A 76 10.54 1.97 15.70
N VAL A 77 11.06 1.16 14.77
CA VAL A 77 11.83 1.65 13.61
C VAL A 77 10.96 2.56 12.73
N ARG A 78 9.71 2.17 12.50
CA ARG A 78 8.73 2.95 11.74
C ARG A 78 8.49 4.33 12.35
N LEU A 79 8.13 4.40 13.64
CA LEU A 79 7.89 5.67 14.32
C LEU A 79 9.15 6.55 14.38
N ASP A 80 10.32 5.95 14.55
CA ASP A 80 11.59 6.67 14.58
C ASP A 80 11.92 7.26 13.20
N ALA A 81 11.64 6.54 12.11
CA ALA A 81 11.77 7.04 10.75
C ALA A 81 10.78 8.19 10.49
N GLU A 82 9.50 8.01 10.78
CA GLU A 82 8.47 9.04 10.61
C GLU A 82 8.78 10.32 11.41
N SER A 83 9.27 10.18 12.64
CA SER A 83 9.67 11.32 13.48
C SER A 83 10.89 12.08 12.95
N GLY A 84 11.79 11.38 12.23
CA GLY A 84 13.00 11.96 11.65
C GLY A 84 12.84 12.47 10.22
N GLU A 85 11.90 11.89 9.48
CA GLU A 85 11.69 12.13 8.04
C GLU A 85 10.54 13.10 7.76
N PHE A 86 9.51 13.15 8.61
CA PHE A 86 8.46 14.16 8.44
C PHE A 86 8.90 15.52 9.00
N GLY A 87 8.69 16.55 8.19
CA GLY A 87 8.92 17.93 8.60
C GLY A 87 8.80 18.87 7.41
N ALA A 88 8.57 20.16 7.67
CA ALA A 88 8.34 21.15 6.61
C ALA A 88 9.46 21.17 5.54
N ALA A 89 10.71 20.89 5.94
CA ALA A 89 11.88 20.84 5.06
C ALA A 89 12.00 19.56 4.21
N ALA A 90 11.38 18.46 4.64
CA ALA A 90 11.42 17.18 3.92
C ALA A 90 10.29 17.04 2.87
N ARG A 91 9.37 18.00 2.82
CA ARG A 91 8.25 18.01 1.89
C ARG A 91 8.72 17.96 0.43
N PRO A 92 8.19 17.04 -0.39
CA PRO A 92 8.43 17.06 -1.83
C PRO A 92 7.94 18.36 -2.47
N GLN A 93 8.74 18.95 -3.36
CA GLN A 93 8.42 20.24 -3.99
C GLN A 93 7.09 20.24 -4.76
N TRP A 94 6.70 19.09 -5.32
CA TRP A 94 5.46 18.91 -6.08
C TRP A 94 4.19 18.79 -5.23
N LEU A 95 4.32 18.56 -3.92
CA LEU A 95 3.19 18.37 -3.00
C LEU A 95 2.96 19.64 -2.19
N SER A 96 1.71 20.11 -2.05
CA SER A 96 1.43 21.32 -1.27
C SER A 96 1.75 21.11 0.23
N ALA A 97 2.07 22.20 0.94
CA ALA A 97 2.35 22.13 2.38
C ALA A 97 1.17 21.58 3.18
N ALA A 98 -0.05 22.00 2.83
CA ALA A 98 -1.27 21.55 3.49
C ALA A 98 -1.50 20.04 3.30
N LEU A 99 -1.39 19.53 2.07
CA LEU A 99 -1.59 18.10 1.80
C LEU A 99 -0.51 17.23 2.45
N TYR A 100 0.74 17.72 2.48
CA TYR A 100 1.82 16.98 3.13
C TYR A 100 1.63 16.89 4.64
N LEU A 101 1.19 17.98 5.28
CA LEU A 101 0.87 17.99 6.71
C LEU A 101 -0.35 17.10 7.01
N GLU A 102 -1.41 17.16 6.20
CA GLU A 102 -2.58 16.28 6.34
C GLU A 102 -2.16 14.81 6.27
N TYR A 103 -1.31 14.46 5.30
CA TYR A 103 -0.77 13.12 5.15
C TYR A 103 0.03 12.68 6.39
N ALA A 104 0.98 13.49 6.84
CA ALA A 104 1.80 13.17 8.01
C ALA A 104 0.95 12.99 9.27
N GLN A 105 -0.03 13.87 9.49
CA GLN A 105 -0.96 13.75 10.61
C GLN A 105 -1.83 12.48 10.52
N ALA A 106 -2.29 12.13 9.32
CA ALA A 106 -3.06 10.91 9.09
C ALA A 106 -2.25 9.65 9.41
N VAL A 107 -0.99 9.56 8.98
CA VAL A 107 -0.09 8.45 9.31
C VAL A 107 0.07 8.34 10.82
N ALA A 108 0.43 9.43 11.51
CA ALA A 108 0.58 9.44 12.97
C ALA A 108 -0.69 9.00 13.72
N ASP A 109 -1.88 9.40 13.23
CA ASP A 109 -3.16 8.99 13.83
C ASP A 109 -3.49 7.51 13.59
N LEU A 110 -3.09 6.95 12.44
CA LEU A 110 -3.26 5.52 12.14
C LEU A 110 -2.33 4.69 13.03
N ASP A 111 -1.05 5.06 13.11
CA ASP A 111 -0.06 4.39 13.95
C ASP A 111 -0.40 4.42 15.44
N GLY A 112 -0.84 5.58 15.94
CA GLY A 112 -1.31 5.70 17.31
C GLY A 112 -2.46 4.75 17.63
N ARG A 113 -3.42 4.60 16.71
CA ARG A 113 -4.56 3.69 16.86
C ARG A 113 -4.15 2.22 16.79
N LEU A 114 -3.22 1.87 15.90
CA LEU A 114 -2.67 0.52 15.83
C LEU A 114 -1.96 0.14 17.14
N ILE A 115 -1.08 1.02 17.63
CA ILE A 115 -0.34 0.79 18.88
C ILE A 115 -1.29 0.66 20.06
N ALA A 116 -2.34 1.49 20.13
CA ALA A 116 -3.36 1.37 21.16
C ALA A 116 -4.10 0.02 21.13
N GLN A 117 -4.44 -0.48 19.94
CA GLN A 117 -5.05 -1.80 19.78
C GLN A 117 -4.10 -2.93 20.22
N LEU A 118 -2.84 -2.87 19.80
CA LEU A 118 -1.85 -3.89 20.13
C LEU A 118 -1.47 -3.87 21.61
N ALA A 119 -1.33 -2.70 22.23
CA ALA A 119 -1.08 -2.53 23.66
C ALA A 119 -2.28 -2.97 24.51
N GLY A 120 -3.51 -2.67 24.07
CA GLY A 120 -4.75 -3.03 24.75
C GLY A 120 -5.22 -4.47 24.50
N GLY A 121 -4.72 -5.12 23.45
CA GLY A 121 -5.18 -6.44 23.01
C GLY A 121 -6.64 -6.45 22.51
N ARG A 122 -7.17 -5.29 22.13
CA ARG A 122 -8.55 -5.10 21.66
C ARG A 122 -8.50 -4.55 20.24
N THR A 123 -9.21 -5.21 19.33
CA THR A 123 -9.22 -4.88 17.90
C THR A 123 -10.44 -4.03 17.54
N GLN A 124 -10.26 -3.10 16.62
CA GLN A 124 -11.32 -2.27 16.08
C GLN A 124 -12.14 -3.07 15.04
N PRO A 125 -13.45 -3.28 15.22
CA PRO A 125 -14.27 -3.95 14.21
C PRO A 125 -14.52 -3.05 13.00
N LEU A 126 -14.62 -3.65 11.82
CA LEU A 126 -14.76 -2.90 10.55
C LEU A 126 -16.07 -2.13 10.46
N HIS A 127 -17.18 -2.69 10.95
CA HIS A 127 -18.51 -2.08 10.83
C HIS A 127 -18.64 -0.73 11.54
N ALA A 128 -17.81 -0.49 12.55
CA ALA A 128 -17.79 0.74 13.34
C ALA A 128 -16.95 1.86 12.68
N ILE A 129 -16.20 1.56 11.62
CA ILE A 129 -15.32 2.54 10.96
C ILE A 129 -16.13 3.40 9.98
N ARG A 130 -15.90 4.71 10.01
CA ARG A 130 -16.26 5.67 8.96
C ARG A 130 -15.08 6.62 8.77
N GLY A 131 -14.66 6.83 7.53
CA GLY A 131 -13.38 7.46 7.21
C GLY A 131 -12.23 6.45 7.29
N MET A 132 -11.04 6.95 7.64
CA MET A 132 -9.82 6.16 7.74
C MET A 132 -9.58 5.62 9.15
N ASP A 133 -9.16 4.37 9.25
CA ASP A 133 -8.69 3.74 10.49
C ASP A 133 -7.59 2.72 10.20
N ASP A 134 -6.89 2.32 11.25
CA ASP A 134 -6.01 1.14 11.23
C ASP A 134 -6.66 0.07 12.09
N ILE A 135 -6.57 -1.19 11.70
CA ILE A 135 -7.08 -2.32 12.46
C ILE A 135 -5.99 -3.35 12.71
N ALA A 136 -5.99 -3.91 13.91
CA ALA A 136 -5.29 -5.17 14.16
C ALA A 136 -6.24 -6.34 13.91
N PHE A 137 -5.86 -7.29 13.06
CA PHE A 137 -6.60 -8.54 12.86
C PHE A 137 -5.74 -9.74 13.22
N ARG A 138 -6.35 -10.82 13.70
CA ARG A 138 -5.62 -12.05 14.04
C ARG A 138 -5.34 -12.85 12.77
N SER A 139 -4.08 -12.95 12.38
CA SER A 139 -3.66 -13.72 11.20
C SER A 139 -4.05 -15.19 11.30
N VAL A 140 -4.63 -15.73 10.23
CA VAL A 140 -4.86 -17.17 10.06
C VAL A 140 -3.57 -17.99 9.90
N ALA A 141 -2.42 -17.34 9.70
CA ALA A 141 -1.15 -18.02 9.47
C ALA A 141 -0.48 -18.49 10.76
N ASP A 142 -0.44 -17.63 11.77
CA ASP A 142 0.31 -17.84 13.01
C ASP A 142 -0.45 -17.38 14.27
N GLY A 143 -1.67 -16.86 14.12
CA GLY A 143 -2.47 -16.35 15.23
C GLY A 143 -1.97 -15.03 15.81
N LYS A 144 -0.97 -14.38 15.22
CA LYS A 144 -0.49 -13.06 15.64
C LYS A 144 -1.40 -11.96 15.13
N LEU A 145 -1.49 -10.85 15.86
CA LEU A 145 -2.17 -9.65 15.39
C LEU A 145 -1.31 -8.99 14.31
N GLN A 146 -1.89 -8.69 13.16
CA GLN A 146 -1.26 -7.98 12.04
C GLN A 146 -2.09 -6.74 11.66
N PRO A 147 -1.46 -5.68 11.14
CA PRO A 147 -2.15 -4.45 10.79
C PRO A 147 -2.79 -4.50 9.41
N ALA A 148 -3.88 -3.77 9.27
CA ALA A 148 -4.46 -3.39 8.00
C ALA A 148 -5.11 -2.01 8.13
N GLY A 149 -4.75 -1.12 7.22
CA GLY A 149 -5.39 0.16 7.05
C GLY A 149 -6.75 -0.03 6.37
N VAL A 150 -7.73 0.77 6.77
CA VAL A 150 -9.10 0.70 6.26
C VAL A 150 -9.60 2.10 5.95
N PHE A 151 -10.24 2.25 4.79
CA PHE A 151 -11.05 3.42 4.48
C PHE A 151 -12.48 2.99 4.15
N VAL A 152 -13.43 3.40 5.01
CA VAL A 152 -14.87 3.25 4.75
C VAL A 152 -15.41 4.63 4.37
N PRO A 153 -15.89 4.86 3.13
CA PRO A 153 -16.44 6.15 2.74
C PRO A 153 -17.51 6.63 3.73
N PRO A 154 -17.53 7.91 4.14
CA PRO A 154 -18.58 8.43 5.02
C PRO A 154 -20.01 8.24 4.47
N SER A 155 -20.14 8.10 3.14
CA SER A 155 -21.39 7.79 2.44
C SER A 155 -21.83 6.33 2.51
N TYR A 156 -21.03 5.43 3.10
CA TYR A 156 -21.35 4.01 3.19
C TYR A 156 -22.61 3.76 4.05
N ASP A 157 -23.59 3.11 3.43
CA ASP A 157 -24.84 2.67 4.04
C ASP A 157 -24.85 1.13 4.13
N PRO A 158 -24.93 0.53 5.32
CA PRO A 158 -24.94 -0.93 5.48
C PRO A 158 -26.15 -1.62 4.82
N ARG A 159 -27.15 -0.88 4.34
CA ARG A 159 -28.29 -1.42 3.57
C ARG A 159 -27.99 -1.62 2.08
N THR A 160 -26.95 -0.97 1.56
CA THR A 160 -26.58 -1.04 0.15
C THR A 160 -25.22 -1.72 -0.01
N PRO A 161 -25.13 -2.82 -0.78
CA PRO A 161 -23.85 -3.50 -1.02
C PRO A 161 -22.81 -2.56 -1.64
N ALA A 162 -21.63 -2.47 -1.03
CA ALA A 162 -20.54 -1.60 -1.47
C ALA A 162 -19.43 -2.41 -2.18
N PRO A 163 -18.73 -1.82 -3.17
CA PRO A 163 -17.53 -2.43 -3.72
C PRO A 163 -16.38 -2.43 -2.71
N LEU A 164 -15.52 -3.44 -2.77
CA LEU A 164 -14.33 -3.58 -1.94
C LEU A 164 -13.06 -3.58 -2.80
N VAL A 165 -12.06 -2.79 -2.44
CA VAL A 165 -10.72 -2.85 -3.03
C VAL A 165 -9.71 -3.25 -1.96
N ILE A 166 -8.98 -4.34 -2.20
CA ILE A 166 -7.75 -4.64 -1.46
C ILE A 166 -6.61 -3.90 -2.14
N PHE A 167 -5.90 -3.04 -1.41
CA PHE A 167 -4.79 -2.24 -1.96
C PHE A 167 -3.44 -2.68 -1.39
N LEU A 168 -2.57 -3.20 -2.25
CA LEU A 168 -1.24 -3.68 -1.88
C LEU A 168 -0.22 -2.53 -1.92
N HIS A 169 0.45 -2.29 -0.79
CA HIS A 169 1.46 -1.24 -0.62
C HIS A 169 2.77 -1.49 -1.39
N GLY A 170 3.51 -0.42 -1.65
CA GLY A 170 4.86 -0.51 -2.23
C GLY A 170 5.94 -0.88 -1.22
N TYR A 171 7.16 -1.08 -1.72
CA TYR A 171 8.33 -1.35 -0.87
C TYR A 171 8.63 -0.12 0.00
N THR A 172 9.03 -0.31 1.25
CA THR A 172 9.18 0.72 2.29
C THR A 172 7.91 1.49 2.66
N GLN A 173 6.75 1.12 2.12
CA GLN A 173 5.46 1.68 2.53
C GLN A 173 4.75 0.72 3.47
N THR A 174 3.75 1.25 4.16
CA THR A 174 2.90 0.52 5.10
C THR A 174 1.44 0.66 4.71
N GLU A 175 0.59 -0.09 5.39
CA GLU A 175 -0.86 0.07 5.32
C GLU A 175 -1.34 1.49 5.63
N ALA A 176 -0.67 2.22 6.53
CA ALA A 176 -1.09 3.56 6.87
C ALA A 176 -0.75 4.55 5.76
N ASP A 177 0.39 4.38 5.06
CA ASP A 177 0.76 5.22 3.92
C ASP A 177 -0.31 5.15 2.82
N GLU A 178 -0.82 3.96 2.54
CA GLU A 178 -1.85 3.75 1.51
C GLU A 178 -3.20 4.38 1.87
N ILE A 179 -3.60 4.26 3.14
CA ILE A 179 -4.87 4.85 3.59
C ILE A 179 -4.76 6.36 3.84
N ALA A 180 -3.60 6.85 4.27
CA ALA A 180 -3.32 8.28 4.42
C ALA A 180 -3.30 9.00 3.07
N SER A 181 -2.92 8.30 1.99
CA SER A 181 -2.88 8.82 0.62
C SER A 181 -4.21 9.49 0.23
N PRO A 182 -4.21 10.83 0.00
CA PRO A 182 -5.44 11.54 -0.36
C PRO A 182 -5.99 11.08 -1.71
N TRP A 183 -5.15 10.57 -2.61
CA TRP A 183 -5.55 10.12 -3.94
C TRP A 183 -6.31 8.78 -3.89
N ILE A 184 -5.88 7.85 -3.03
CA ILE A 184 -6.60 6.59 -2.80
C ILE A 184 -7.94 6.89 -2.11
N ARG A 185 -7.95 7.71 -1.05
CA ARG A 185 -9.19 8.11 -0.38
C ARG A 185 -10.16 8.83 -1.30
N GLN A 186 -9.67 9.72 -2.16
CA GLN A 186 -10.50 10.43 -3.14
C GLN A 186 -11.10 9.45 -4.16
N ALA A 187 -10.30 8.56 -4.74
CA ALA A 187 -10.79 7.55 -5.67
C ALA A 187 -11.86 6.66 -5.02
N ALA A 188 -11.60 6.21 -3.79
CA ALA A 188 -12.52 5.40 -3.02
C ALA A 188 -13.84 6.11 -2.70
N ALA A 189 -13.77 7.35 -2.19
CA ALA A 189 -14.95 8.15 -1.91
C ALA A 189 -15.79 8.44 -3.16
N SER A 190 -15.14 8.71 -4.30
CA SER A 190 -15.82 9.02 -5.57
C SER A 190 -16.51 7.81 -6.20
N THR A 191 -16.08 6.59 -5.88
CA THR A 191 -16.64 5.34 -6.40
C THR A 191 -17.48 4.59 -5.37
N GLY A 192 -17.58 5.11 -4.14
CA GLY A 192 -18.26 4.46 -3.04
C GLY A 192 -17.59 3.16 -2.59
N SER A 193 -16.32 2.92 -2.96
CA SER A 193 -15.61 1.71 -2.60
C SER A 193 -14.98 1.79 -1.22
N ILE A 194 -15.08 0.70 -0.48
CA ILE A 194 -14.31 0.48 0.75
C ILE A 194 -12.91 0.00 0.35
N VAL A 195 -11.88 0.50 1.02
CA VAL A 195 -10.49 0.09 0.80
C VAL A 195 -9.95 -0.58 2.05
N ILE A 196 -9.26 -1.71 1.87
CA ILE A 196 -8.45 -2.33 2.91
C ILE A 196 -7.03 -2.50 2.36
N ALA A 197 -6.05 -1.93 3.05
CA ALA A 197 -4.63 -2.06 2.73
C ALA A 197 -3.96 -2.94 3.80
N PRO A 198 -3.56 -4.18 3.50
CA PRO A 198 -2.86 -5.03 4.47
C PRO A 198 -1.39 -4.64 4.60
N TYR A 199 -0.83 -4.68 5.82
CA TYR A 199 0.63 -4.64 5.98
C TYR A 199 1.31 -5.88 5.40
N ALA A 200 0.61 -7.02 5.40
CA ALA A 200 1.00 -8.22 4.67
C ALA A 200 2.47 -8.67 4.92
N ARG A 201 2.93 -8.57 6.18
CA ARG A 201 4.30 -8.89 6.62
C ARG A 201 5.39 -7.97 6.05
N GLY A 202 5.04 -6.75 5.68
CA GLY A 202 5.95 -5.71 5.22
C GLY A 202 6.53 -6.00 3.84
N ASP A 203 7.82 -5.68 3.68
CA ASP A 203 8.60 -5.80 2.43
C ASP A 203 8.94 -7.26 2.05
N SER A 204 7.96 -8.16 2.16
CA SER A 204 8.08 -9.60 1.90
C SER A 204 7.84 -9.98 0.45
N HIS A 205 7.59 -9.00 -0.44
CA HIS A 205 7.10 -9.23 -1.80
C HIS A 205 5.86 -10.11 -1.86
N TYR A 206 4.98 -9.99 -0.86
CA TYR A 206 3.77 -10.81 -0.71
C TYR A 206 4.05 -12.32 -0.72
N ALA A 207 5.25 -12.74 -0.30
CA ALA A 207 5.55 -14.14 -0.07
C ALA A 207 4.71 -14.67 1.10
N GLN A 208 4.59 -16.01 1.18
CA GLN A 208 3.86 -16.63 2.29
C GLN A 208 4.42 -16.16 3.65
N PRO A 209 3.56 -15.83 4.63
CA PRO A 209 2.12 -16.08 4.66
C PRO A 209 1.21 -14.97 4.12
N ALA A 210 1.77 -13.88 3.58
CA ALA A 210 1.03 -12.67 3.22
C ALA A 210 -0.24 -12.88 2.37
N PRO A 211 -0.26 -13.74 1.32
CA PRO A 211 -1.46 -13.95 0.51
C PRO A 211 -2.64 -14.49 1.33
N ARG A 212 -2.38 -15.36 2.32
CA ARG A 212 -3.44 -15.93 3.18
C ARG A 212 -4.14 -14.85 4.00
N GLU A 213 -3.39 -13.84 4.43
CA GLU A 213 -3.92 -12.71 5.20
C GLU A 213 -4.73 -11.76 4.31
N ILE A 214 -4.30 -11.55 3.07
CA ILE A 214 -5.05 -10.79 2.08
C ILE A 214 -6.43 -11.42 1.86
N TYR A 215 -6.50 -12.74 1.64
CA TYR A 215 -7.79 -13.43 1.46
C TYR A 215 -8.64 -13.38 2.74
N GLN A 216 -8.01 -13.54 3.90
CA GLN A 216 -8.69 -13.40 5.19
C GLN A 216 -9.34 -12.03 5.36
N LEU A 217 -8.70 -10.95 4.88
CA LEU A 217 -9.26 -9.60 4.97
C LEU A 217 -10.47 -9.39 4.06
N VAL A 218 -10.50 -10.06 2.89
CA VAL A 218 -11.72 -10.09 2.06
C VAL A 218 -12.86 -10.77 2.82
N GLU A 219 -12.60 -11.91 3.45
CA GLU A 219 -13.61 -12.63 4.26
C GLU A 219 -14.05 -11.81 5.49
N LEU A 220 -13.13 -11.14 6.17
CA LEU A 220 -13.41 -10.24 7.28
C LEU A 220 -14.33 -9.09 6.83
N ALA A 221 -14.01 -8.45 5.70
CA ALA A 221 -14.83 -7.39 5.13
C ALA A 221 -16.23 -7.87 4.78
N GLN A 222 -16.37 -9.02 4.11
CA GLN A 222 -17.68 -9.58 3.74
C GLN A 222 -18.52 -10.00 4.96
N ARG A 223 -17.87 -10.31 6.10
CA ARG A 223 -18.55 -10.66 7.34
C ARG A 223 -19.05 -9.45 8.10
N GLU A 224 -18.27 -8.37 8.13
CA GLU A 224 -18.55 -7.21 8.98
C GLU A 224 -19.17 -6.04 8.21
N LEU A 225 -19.07 -6.03 6.89
CA LEU A 225 -19.61 -4.99 6.03
C LEU A 225 -20.53 -5.61 4.96
N ASN A 226 -21.49 -4.84 4.48
CA ASN A 226 -22.33 -5.22 3.34
C ASN A 226 -21.53 -5.01 2.05
N ILE A 227 -20.71 -6.00 1.70
CA ILE A 227 -19.88 -6.00 0.50
C ILE A 227 -20.61 -6.70 -0.64
N ASP A 228 -20.62 -6.08 -1.82
CA ASP A 228 -21.02 -6.77 -3.04
C ASP A 228 -19.92 -7.76 -3.46
N LYS A 229 -20.21 -9.05 -3.29
CA LYS A 229 -19.27 -10.14 -3.62
C LYS A 229 -18.86 -10.20 -5.09
N LYS A 230 -19.62 -9.56 -5.99
CA LYS A 230 -19.29 -9.43 -7.42
C LYS A 230 -18.49 -8.17 -7.75
N ARG A 231 -18.11 -7.40 -6.73
CA ARG A 231 -17.37 -6.14 -6.84
C ARG A 231 -16.25 -6.08 -5.80
N VAL A 232 -15.45 -7.14 -5.78
CA VAL A 232 -14.22 -7.25 -5.00
C VAL A 232 -13.03 -7.12 -5.96
N TYR A 233 -12.13 -6.19 -5.71
CA TYR A 233 -11.04 -5.84 -6.61
C TYR A 233 -9.69 -5.94 -5.90
N LEU A 234 -8.65 -6.28 -6.65
CA LEU A 234 -7.28 -6.27 -6.17
C LEU A 234 -6.51 -5.17 -6.89
N ALA A 235 -5.91 -4.25 -6.14
CA ALA A 235 -5.11 -3.17 -6.66
C ALA A 235 -3.77 -3.11 -5.91
N GLY A 236 -2.76 -2.48 -6.50
CA GLY A 236 -1.50 -2.26 -5.80
C GLY A 236 -0.55 -1.33 -6.55
N HIS A 237 0.40 -0.76 -5.80
CA HIS A 237 1.43 0.15 -6.33
C HIS A 237 2.84 -0.41 -6.11
N SER A 238 3.73 -0.26 -7.10
CA SER A 238 5.14 -0.68 -7.00
C SER A 238 5.27 -2.16 -6.62
N MET A 239 5.88 -2.51 -5.47
CA MET A 239 5.88 -3.89 -4.94
C MET A 239 4.48 -4.50 -4.93
N GLY A 240 3.47 -3.76 -4.48
CA GLY A 240 2.06 -4.16 -4.55
C GLY A 240 1.54 -4.31 -5.96
N GLY A 241 2.00 -3.48 -6.89
CA GLY A 241 1.68 -3.60 -8.32
C GLY A 241 2.20 -4.92 -8.93
N PHE A 242 3.40 -5.37 -8.54
CA PHE A 242 3.87 -6.73 -8.85
C PHE A 242 3.04 -7.80 -8.11
N GLY A 243 2.76 -7.56 -6.82
CA GLY A 243 2.00 -8.45 -5.95
C GLY A 243 0.58 -8.74 -6.44
N VAL A 244 -0.04 -7.83 -7.20
CA VAL A 244 -1.36 -8.05 -7.84
C VAL A 244 -1.36 -9.32 -8.69
N PHE A 245 -0.28 -9.59 -9.43
CA PHE A 245 -0.19 -10.79 -10.27
C PHE A 245 0.06 -12.05 -9.46
N ASP A 246 0.87 -11.98 -8.40
CA ASP A 246 1.20 -13.15 -7.58
C ASP A 246 0.10 -13.55 -6.60
N VAL A 247 -0.58 -12.57 -6.01
CA VAL A 247 -1.73 -12.78 -5.12
C VAL A 247 -2.98 -13.10 -5.96
N GLY A 248 -3.25 -12.28 -6.97
CA GLY A 248 -4.48 -12.38 -7.75
C GLY A 248 -4.67 -13.74 -8.42
N ARG A 249 -3.57 -14.34 -8.92
CA ARG A 249 -3.63 -15.57 -9.72
C ARG A 249 -3.96 -16.84 -8.93
N VAL A 250 -3.83 -16.80 -7.60
CA VAL A 250 -4.07 -18.00 -6.76
C VAL A 250 -5.56 -18.23 -6.55
N HIS A 251 -6.34 -17.14 -6.40
CA HIS A 251 -7.80 -17.16 -6.28
C HIS A 251 -8.43 -16.16 -7.26
N PRO A 252 -8.28 -16.36 -8.59
CA PRO A 252 -8.80 -15.41 -9.58
C PRO A 252 -10.32 -15.22 -9.46
N GLU A 253 -11.06 -16.24 -9.00
CA GLU A 253 -12.50 -16.20 -8.76
C GLU A 253 -12.93 -15.16 -7.71
N MET A 254 -12.04 -14.79 -6.79
CA MET A 254 -12.31 -13.78 -5.76
C MET A 254 -12.38 -12.37 -6.36
N TRP A 255 -11.68 -12.14 -7.47
CA TRP A 255 -11.47 -10.81 -8.02
C TRP A 255 -12.39 -10.55 -9.22
N SER A 256 -12.98 -9.37 -9.23
CA SER A 256 -13.83 -8.87 -10.30
C SER A 256 -13.01 -8.19 -11.39
N ALA A 257 -11.94 -7.50 -10.99
CA ALA A 257 -10.89 -6.97 -11.86
C ALA A 257 -9.62 -6.67 -11.02
N LEU A 258 -8.51 -6.45 -11.72
CA LEU A 258 -7.21 -6.16 -11.12
C LEU A 258 -6.68 -4.79 -11.58
N LEU A 259 -6.02 -4.03 -10.71
CA LEU A 259 -5.32 -2.80 -11.05
C LEU A 259 -3.85 -2.85 -10.63
N CYS A 260 -2.95 -2.83 -11.60
CA CYS A 260 -1.51 -2.78 -11.40
C CYS A 260 -1.00 -1.36 -11.66
N ALA A 261 -0.51 -0.66 -10.63
CA ALA A 261 0.13 0.65 -10.78
C ALA A 261 1.63 0.55 -10.55
N SER A 262 2.45 1.08 -11.47
CA SER A 262 3.92 1.05 -11.38
C SER A 262 4.49 -0.34 -11.09
N GLY A 263 3.88 -1.39 -11.65
CA GLY A 263 4.29 -2.79 -11.53
C GLY A 263 4.20 -3.51 -12.86
N ALA A 264 4.52 -4.80 -12.88
CA ALA A 264 4.52 -5.59 -14.11
C ALA A 264 4.38 -7.10 -13.86
N LEU A 265 4.06 -7.86 -14.91
CA LEU A 265 4.30 -9.30 -14.93
C LEU A 265 5.81 -9.55 -14.88
N THR A 266 6.20 -10.48 -14.01
CA THR A 266 7.58 -11.00 -13.97
C THR A 266 7.68 -12.24 -14.82
N GLU A 267 8.89 -12.63 -15.21
CA GLU A 267 9.06 -13.89 -15.93
C GLU A 267 8.59 -15.09 -15.10
N ALA A 268 8.79 -15.05 -13.78
CA ALA A 268 8.43 -16.14 -12.88
C ALA A 268 6.90 -16.32 -12.76
N ASN A 269 6.11 -15.26 -12.86
CA ASN A 269 4.66 -15.32 -12.69
C ASN A 269 3.86 -15.17 -13.99
N ARG A 270 4.50 -14.86 -15.12
CA ARG A 270 3.85 -14.57 -16.42
C ARG A 270 2.89 -15.67 -16.85
N GLU A 271 3.38 -16.89 -17.05
CA GLU A 271 2.55 -17.99 -17.58
C GLU A 271 1.33 -18.28 -16.67
N ALA A 272 1.59 -18.46 -15.37
CA ALA A 272 0.54 -18.76 -14.39
C ALA A 272 -0.50 -17.62 -14.29
N SER A 273 -0.06 -16.36 -14.37
CA SER A 273 -0.96 -15.20 -14.33
C SER A 273 -1.82 -15.10 -15.59
N LEU A 274 -1.23 -15.32 -16.77
CA LEU A 274 -1.98 -15.30 -18.03
C LEU A 274 -3.04 -16.41 -18.07
N GLN A 275 -2.74 -17.59 -17.52
CA GLN A 275 -3.72 -18.66 -17.41
C GLN A 275 -4.85 -18.31 -16.41
N ALA A 276 -4.49 -17.76 -15.24
CA ALA A 276 -5.45 -17.45 -14.20
C ALA A 276 -6.41 -16.31 -14.57
N PHE A 277 -5.93 -15.29 -15.30
CA PHE A 277 -6.68 -14.06 -15.58
C PHE A 277 -7.42 -14.04 -16.92
N HIS A 278 -7.60 -15.20 -17.57
CA HIS A 278 -8.21 -15.30 -18.90
C HIS A 278 -9.58 -14.59 -19.05
N ASP A 279 -10.36 -14.50 -17.97
CA ASP A 279 -11.68 -13.85 -17.91
C ASP A 279 -11.70 -12.59 -17.01
N LYS A 280 -10.53 -12.12 -16.55
CA LYS A 280 -10.42 -11.01 -15.60
C LYS A 280 -9.93 -9.73 -16.29
N PRO A 281 -10.69 -8.63 -16.22
CA PRO A 281 -10.19 -7.33 -16.66
C PRO A 281 -8.97 -6.90 -15.84
N VAL A 282 -7.92 -6.44 -16.53
CA VAL A 282 -6.69 -5.93 -15.93
C VAL A 282 -6.47 -4.48 -16.35
N TYR A 283 -6.30 -3.60 -15.38
CA TYR A 283 -6.04 -2.16 -15.56
C TYR A 283 -4.58 -1.90 -15.20
N VAL A 284 -3.80 -1.38 -16.13
CA VAL A 284 -2.37 -1.11 -15.92
C VAL A 284 -2.14 0.39 -15.95
N VAL A 285 -1.50 0.92 -14.90
CA VAL A 285 -1.20 2.35 -14.74
C VAL A 285 0.30 2.55 -14.60
N GLN A 286 0.86 3.51 -15.31
CA GLN A 286 2.30 3.74 -15.34
C GLN A 286 2.64 5.22 -15.56
N GLY A 287 3.70 5.71 -14.93
CA GLY A 287 4.29 7.02 -15.27
C GLY A 287 5.32 6.88 -16.39
N SER A 288 5.31 7.78 -17.38
CA SER A 288 6.26 7.72 -18.51
C SER A 288 7.73 7.93 -18.09
N ASP A 289 7.94 8.67 -16.99
CA ASP A 289 9.24 9.09 -16.47
C ASP A 289 9.59 8.32 -15.18
N ASP A 290 8.97 7.16 -14.95
CA ASP A 290 9.27 6.28 -13.83
C ASP A 290 10.66 5.65 -14.01
N SER A 291 11.63 6.12 -13.21
CA SER A 291 13.00 5.61 -13.22
C SER A 291 13.22 4.38 -12.35
N THR A 292 12.23 4.00 -11.53
CA THR A 292 12.33 2.87 -10.61
C THR A 292 11.77 1.61 -11.27
N VAL A 293 10.58 1.73 -11.86
CA VAL A 293 9.96 0.70 -12.70
C VAL A 293 9.72 1.32 -14.07
N PRO A 294 10.69 1.22 -15.00
CA PRO A 294 10.57 1.79 -16.33
C PRO A 294 9.27 1.41 -17.03
N ALA A 295 8.65 2.38 -17.71
CA ALA A 295 7.35 2.20 -18.35
C ALA A 295 7.29 1.05 -19.37
N GLU A 296 8.44 0.70 -19.94
CA GLU A 296 8.61 -0.46 -20.82
C GLU A 296 8.12 -1.77 -20.19
N TYR A 297 8.28 -1.96 -18.87
CA TYR A 297 7.79 -3.17 -18.20
C TYR A 297 6.26 -3.24 -18.17
N ALA A 298 5.58 -2.11 -17.97
CA ALA A 298 4.13 -2.03 -18.05
C ALA A 298 3.65 -2.26 -19.49
N ARG A 299 4.30 -1.67 -20.49
CA ARG A 299 3.96 -1.86 -21.92
C ARG A 299 4.09 -3.33 -22.34
N ARG A 300 5.19 -4.01 -21.97
CA ARG A 300 5.37 -5.46 -22.21
C ARG A 300 4.35 -6.32 -21.47
N THR A 301 3.92 -5.88 -20.29
CA THR A 301 2.84 -6.55 -19.53
C THR A 301 1.51 -6.44 -20.28
N VAL A 302 1.16 -5.24 -20.74
CA VAL A 302 -0.05 -4.99 -21.54
C VAL A 302 -0.03 -5.79 -22.83
N GLU A 303 1.12 -5.84 -23.53
CA GLU A 303 1.29 -6.66 -24.73
C GLU A 303 1.06 -8.14 -24.45
N ALA A 304 1.64 -8.69 -23.38
CA ALA A 304 1.47 -10.09 -23.00
C ALA A 304 0.01 -10.42 -22.66
N LEU A 305 -0.66 -9.56 -21.88
CA LEU A 305 -2.07 -9.74 -21.50
C LEU A 305 -2.98 -9.69 -22.73
N ARG A 306 -2.82 -8.69 -23.60
CA ARG A 306 -3.61 -8.55 -24.84
C ARG A 306 -3.36 -9.70 -25.81
N SER A 307 -2.12 -10.17 -25.92
CA SER A 307 -1.77 -11.34 -26.75
C SER A 307 -2.44 -12.62 -26.25
N ALA A 308 -2.62 -12.76 -24.94
CA ALA A 308 -3.38 -13.83 -24.31
C ALA A 308 -4.91 -13.61 -24.37
N ARG A 309 -5.40 -12.57 -25.06
CA ARG A 309 -6.81 -12.17 -25.18
C ARG A 309 -7.46 -11.78 -23.84
N ILE A 310 -6.67 -11.36 -22.86
CA ILE A 310 -7.17 -10.80 -21.60
C ILE A 310 -7.63 -9.36 -21.85
N HIS A 311 -8.78 -9.00 -21.30
CA HIS A 311 -9.29 -7.63 -21.37
C HIS A 311 -8.35 -6.70 -20.60
N THR A 312 -7.62 -5.83 -21.31
CA THR A 312 -6.61 -4.95 -20.69
C THR A 312 -6.73 -3.50 -21.12
N ALA A 313 -6.90 -2.62 -20.14
CA ALA A 313 -6.86 -1.17 -20.30
C ALA A 313 -5.51 -0.63 -19.79
N TYR A 314 -4.92 0.30 -20.52
CA TYR A 314 -3.62 0.88 -20.19
C TYR A 314 -3.70 2.40 -20.04
N TYR A 315 -3.10 2.91 -18.98
CA TYR A 315 -3.11 4.32 -18.60
C TYR A 315 -1.68 4.76 -18.33
N GLU A 316 -1.07 5.48 -19.27
CA GLU A 316 0.24 6.09 -19.08
C GLU A 316 0.06 7.57 -18.73
N GLU A 317 0.63 8.04 -17.62
CA GLU A 317 0.66 9.46 -17.25
C GLU A 317 1.93 10.11 -17.83
N PRO A 318 1.82 11.04 -18.79
CA PRO A 318 2.97 11.77 -19.32
C PRO A 318 3.67 12.60 -18.23
N GLY A 319 4.99 12.47 -18.11
CA GLY A 319 5.79 13.11 -17.06
C GLY A 319 5.62 12.49 -15.67
N GLY A 320 4.75 11.48 -15.52
CA GLY A 320 4.53 10.78 -14.27
C GLY A 320 5.78 10.01 -13.85
N ARG A 321 6.12 10.06 -12.57
CA ARG A 321 7.26 9.35 -11.97
C ARG A 321 6.75 8.16 -11.15
N HIS A 322 7.60 7.57 -10.32
CA HIS A 322 7.25 6.38 -9.55
C HIS A 322 6.16 6.61 -8.49
N ALA A 323 6.09 7.78 -7.87
CA ALA A 323 5.15 8.02 -6.77
C ALA A 323 3.71 8.16 -7.27
N ILE A 324 2.75 7.57 -6.56
CA ILE A 324 1.32 7.56 -6.95
C ILE A 324 0.76 8.97 -7.20
N GLY A 325 1.18 9.96 -6.40
CA GLY A 325 0.76 11.36 -6.57
C GLY A 325 1.21 12.00 -7.89
N THR A 326 2.24 11.46 -8.53
CA THR A 326 2.73 11.91 -9.85
C THR A 326 2.03 11.24 -11.02
N ILE A 327 1.34 10.12 -10.79
CA ILE A 327 0.50 9.39 -11.78
C ILE A 327 -0.99 9.50 -11.44
N ARG A 328 -1.36 10.49 -10.63
CA ARG A 328 -2.68 10.56 -9.96
C ARG A 328 -3.85 10.64 -10.93
N ASN A 329 -3.71 11.28 -12.10
CA ASN A 329 -4.83 11.42 -13.02
C ASN A 329 -5.12 10.09 -13.70
N ALA A 330 -4.07 9.44 -14.22
CA ALA A 330 -4.13 8.11 -14.80
C ALA A 330 -4.62 7.08 -13.76
N PHE A 331 -4.11 7.15 -12.53
CA PHE A 331 -4.52 6.26 -11.44
C PHE A 331 -6.01 6.41 -11.07
N VAL A 332 -6.49 7.63 -10.82
CA VAL A 332 -7.90 7.87 -10.47
C VAL A 332 -8.83 7.49 -11.62
N LYS A 333 -8.42 7.74 -12.88
CA LYS A 333 -9.18 7.32 -14.06
C LYS A 333 -9.26 5.80 -14.14
N ALA A 334 -8.14 5.09 -14.03
CA ALA A 334 -8.11 3.63 -14.09
C ALA A 334 -8.91 2.99 -12.96
N TRP A 335 -8.83 3.53 -11.74
CA TRP A 335 -9.66 3.09 -10.61
C TRP A 335 -11.15 3.26 -10.91
N THR A 336 -11.55 4.43 -11.40
CA THR A 336 -12.94 4.74 -11.73
C THR A 336 -13.47 3.82 -12.82
N ASP A 337 -12.68 3.60 -13.86
CA ASP A 337 -13.01 2.73 -14.98
C ASP A 337 -13.13 1.27 -14.53
N MET A 338 -12.19 0.78 -13.70
CA MET A 338 -12.24 -0.55 -13.08
C MET A 338 -13.53 -0.79 -12.32
N LEU A 339 -13.92 0.16 -11.47
CA LEU A 339 -15.13 0.06 -10.64
C LEU A 339 -16.44 0.17 -11.44
N LYS A 340 -16.38 0.78 -12.63
CA LYS A 340 -17.49 0.90 -13.59
C LYS A 340 -17.49 -0.18 -14.67
N GLY A 341 -16.45 -1.00 -14.77
CA GLY A 341 -16.27 -1.99 -15.84
C GLY A 341 -16.01 -1.38 -17.22
N VAL A 342 -15.44 -0.17 -17.28
CA VAL A 342 -15.13 0.53 -18.53
C VAL A 342 -13.73 0.15 -19.00
N MET A 343 -13.61 -0.44 -20.19
CA MET A 343 -12.31 -0.71 -20.80
C MET A 343 -11.97 0.42 -21.77
N SER A 344 -11.18 1.42 -21.34
CA SER A 344 -10.59 2.36 -22.31
C SER A 344 -9.43 1.69 -23.06
N SER A 345 -9.47 1.83 -24.39
CA SER A 345 -8.52 1.25 -25.36
C SER A 345 -7.16 1.94 -25.34
#